data_AF-A0A151UDQ9-F1
#
_entry.id   AF-A0A151UDQ9-F1
#
_cell.length_a   1.000
_cell.length_b   1.000
_cell.length_c   1.000
_cell.angle_alpha   90.00
_cell.angle_beta   90.00
_cell.angle_gamma   90.00
#
_symmetry.space_group_name_H-M   'P 1'
#
loop_
_entity.id
_entity.type
_entity.pdbx_description
1 polymer ?
#
loop_
_entity_poly.entity_id
_entity_poly.type
_entity_poly.pdbx_seq_one_letter_code
_entity_poly.pdbx_strand_id
1 'polypeptide(L)' 'ETIDLENCRKKCLNNCSCMAYTNSNISGAGSGCVMWFGDLIDIKLYPDSKSGQRLYIRLHPSELGKYFIKFSN' A
#
# COMPACT_ATOMS: atom_id res chain seq x y z
N GLU A 1 19.17 7.16 -5.09
CA GLU A 1 18.03 7.32 -6.00
C GLU A 1 16.73 7.37 -5.19
N THR A 2 15.91 8.40 -5.34
CA THR A 2 14.59 8.47 -4.71
C THR A 2 13.59 7.75 -5.59
N ILE A 3 13.17 6.55 -5.18
CA ILE A 3 12.10 5.79 -5.86
C ILE A 3 10.79 6.54 -5.64
N ASP A 4 10.02 6.76 -6.71
CA ASP A 4 8.67 7.31 -6.64
C ASP A 4 7.62 6.20 -6.44
N LEU A 5 6.38 6.60 -6.17
CA LEU A 5 5.29 5.66 -5.88
C LEU A 5 5.01 4.72 -7.05
N GLU A 6 5.11 5.20 -8.29
CA GLU A 6 4.82 4.39 -9.48
C GLU A 6 5.89 3.32 -9.71
N ASN A 7 7.17 3.65 -9.49
CA ASN A 7 8.21 2.63 -9.56
C ASN A 7 8.15 1.67 -8.36
N CYS A 8 7.71 2.14 -7.18
CA CYS A 8 7.43 1.25 -6.04
C CYS A 8 6.31 0.25 -6.37
N ARG A 9 5.23 0.71 -7.02
CA ARG A 9 4.15 -0.15 -7.53
C ARG A 9 4.68 -1.20 -8.50
N LYS A 10 5.48 -0.80 -9.50
CA LYS A 10 6.06 -1.72 -10.48
C LYS A 10 6.94 -2.78 -9.81
N LYS A 11 7.78 -2.39 -8.84
CA LYS A 11 8.62 -3.33 -8.07
C LYS A 11 7.78 -4.33 -7.30
N CYS A 12 6.71 -3.89 -6.64
CA CYS A 12 5.81 -4.80 -5.92
C CYS A 12 5.09 -5.76 -6.87
N LEU A 13 4.57 -5.28 -8.01
CA LEU A 13 3.88 -6.13 -8.98
C LEU A 13 4.80 -7.19 -9.59
N ASN A 14 6.08 -6.85 -9.80
CA ASN A 14 7.10 -7.78 -10.32
C ASN A 14 7.61 -8.78 -9.28
N ASN A 15 7.25 -8.63 -8.01
CA ASN A 15 7.56 -9.61 -6.95
C ASN A 15 6.29 -10.32 -6.51
N CYS A 16 6.12 -11.60 -6.87
CA CYS A 16 4.91 -12.38 -6.55
C CYS A 16 4.64 -12.53 -5.04
N SER A 17 5.64 -12.31 -4.18
CA SER A 17 5.46 -12.36 -2.73
C SER A 17 5.07 -11.02 -2.11
N CYS A 18 5.13 -9.92 -2.88
CA CYS A 18 4.75 -8.60 -2.39
C CYS A 18 3.24 -8.50 -2.19
N MET A 19 2.83 -8.06 -1.00
CA MET A 19 1.43 -7.95 -0.57
C MET A 19 0.98 -6.50 -0.41
N ALA A 20 1.87 -5.58 -0.08
CA ALA A 20 1.57 -4.15 -0.03
C ALA A 20 2.81 -3.28 -0.25
N TYR A 21 2.61 -2.01 -0.58
CA TYR A 21 3.67 -1.02 -0.73
C TYR A 21 3.23 0.39 -0.29
N THR A 22 4.21 1.24 0.03
CA THR A 22 4.01 2.68 0.30
C THR A 22 5.31 3.46 0.08
N ASN A 23 5.21 4.79 0.03
CA ASN A 23 6.38 5.67 0.11
C ASN A 23 6.94 5.67 1.54
N SER A 24 8.26 5.54 1.71
CA SER A 24 8.88 5.61 3.05
C SER A 24 8.86 7.02 3.64
N ASN A 25 8.98 8.04 2.78
CA ASN A 25 8.82 9.44 3.13
C ASN A 25 7.45 9.92 2.67
N ILE A 26 6.65 10.45 3.61
CA ILE A 26 5.28 10.93 3.37
C ILE A 26 5.18 12.45 3.16
N SER A 27 6.29 13.18 3.22
CA SER A 27 6.32 14.63 3.01
C SER A 27 6.27 15.00 1.52
N GLY A 28 5.61 16.12 1.19
CA GLY A 28 5.53 16.63 -0.19
C GLY A 28 4.93 15.62 -1.16
N ALA A 29 5.63 15.35 -2.28
CA ALA A 29 5.24 14.32 -3.26
C ALA A 29 5.45 12.88 -2.76
N GLY A 30 6.11 12.70 -1.61
CA GLY A 30 6.56 11.43 -1.07
C GLY A 30 7.72 10.80 -1.85
N SER A 31 8.56 10.02 -1.17
CA SER A 31 9.71 9.36 -1.80
C SER A 31 10.14 8.09 -1.07
N GLY A 32 10.93 7.26 -1.76
CA GLY A 32 11.37 5.96 -1.27
C GLY A 32 10.26 4.91 -1.33
N CYS A 33 10.54 3.69 -0.88
CA CYS A 33 9.65 2.55 -1.08
C CYS A 33 9.80 1.57 0.08
N VAL A 34 8.68 1.24 0.73
CA VAL A 34 8.56 0.14 1.68
C VAL A 34 7.63 -0.89 1.06
N MET A 35 8.00 -2.16 1.13
CA MET A 35 7.21 -3.29 0.65
C MET A 35 7.03 -4.30 1.77
N TRP A 36 5.82 -4.86 1.87
CA TRP A 36 5.48 -5.94 2.78
C TRP A 36 5.35 -7.26 2.03
N PHE A 37 5.76 -8.34 2.69
CA PHE A 37 5.71 -9.71 2.21
C PHE A 37 4.95 -10.56 3.21
N GLY A 38 4.04 -11.41 2.73
CA GLY A 38 3.17 -12.24 3.59
C GLY A 38 2.00 -11.47 4.21
N ASP A 39 1.47 -11.99 5.31
CA ASP A 39 0.23 -11.48 5.91
C ASP A 39 0.37 -10.08 6.48
N LEU A 40 -0.64 -9.25 6.20
CA LEU A 40 -0.74 -7.90 6.72
C LEU A 40 -1.52 -7.93 8.04
N ILE A 41 -0.79 -7.95 9.15
CA ILE A 41 -1.35 -7.94 10.51
C ILE A 41 -1.29 -6.55 11.14
N ASP A 42 -2.13 -6.32 12.15
CA ASP A 42 -2.12 -5.08 12.96
C ASP A 42 -2.32 -3.78 12.15
N ILE A 43 -3.15 -3.82 11.11
CA ILE A 43 -3.53 -2.63 10.32
C ILE A 43 -4.78 -1.99 10.91
N LYS A 44 -4.71 -0.67 11.13
CA LYS A 44 -5.86 0.16 11.52
C LYS A 44 -6.19 1.19 10.44
N LEU A 45 -7.46 1.24 10.05
CA LEU A 45 -7.97 2.30 9.18
C LEU A 45 -8.31 3.55 9.99
N TYR A 46 -7.83 4.71 9.55
CA TYR A 46 -8.24 5.99 10.08
C TYR A 46 -9.37 6.57 9.21
N PRO A 47 -10.53 6.96 9.78
CA PRO A 47 -11.64 7.54 9.01
C PRO A 47 -11.28 8.87 8.36
N ASP A 48 -10.40 9.62 9.01
CA ASP A 48 -9.88 10.88 8.47
C ASP A 48 -8.74 10.60 7.49
N SER A 49 -8.97 10.95 6.22
CA SER A 49 -8.00 10.86 5.12
C SER A 49 -6.72 11.69 5.31
N LYS A 50 -6.70 12.63 6.27
CA LYS A 50 -5.52 13.40 6.66
C LYS A 50 -4.72 12.73 7.78
N SER A 51 -5.28 11.70 8.41
CA SER A 51 -4.67 10.96 9.49
C SER A 51 -4.06 9.65 8.98
N GLY A 52 -2.89 9.30 9.50
CA GLY A 52 -2.17 8.08 9.12
C GLY A 52 -1.46 8.17 7.76
N GLN A 53 -1.07 7.00 7.24
CA GLN A 53 -0.32 6.86 6.00
C GLN A 53 -1.09 6.01 5.00
N ARG A 54 -1.01 6.38 3.71
CA ARG A 54 -1.58 5.57 2.62
C ARG A 54 -0.80 4.27 2.47
N LEU A 55 -1.49 3.14 2.52
CA LEU A 55 -0.96 1.82 2.23
C LEU A 55 -1.65 1.26 0.99
N TYR A 56 -0.88 0.81 0.00
CA TYR A 56 -1.41 0.23 -1.24
C TYR A 56 -1.31 -1.29 -1.14
N ILE A 57 -2.45 -1.97 -1.03
CA ILE A 57 -2.54 -3.43 -0.93
C ILE A 57 -2.67 -4.03 -2.32
N ARG A 58 -1.87 -5.07 -2.62
CA ARG A 58 -1.99 -5.83 -3.86
C ARG A 58 -3.19 -6.77 -3.77
N LEU A 59 -4.07 -6.68 -4.74
CA LEU A 59 -5.23 -7.55 -4.87
C LEU A 59 -5.20 -8.28 -6.21
N HIS A 60 -5.85 -9.45 -6.26
CA HIS A 60 -6.11 -10.12 -7.51
C HIS A 60 -7.09 -9.27 -8.35
N PRO A 61 -6.94 -9.16 -9.69
CA PRO A 61 -7.80 -8.32 -10.52
C PRO A 61 -9.30 -8.63 -10.38
N SER A 62 -9.66 -9.90 -10.14
CA SER A 62 -11.06 -10.31 -9.92
C SER A 62 -11.69 -9.69 -8.67
N GLU A 63 -10.88 -9.21 -7.73
CA GLU A 63 -11.30 -8.66 -6.45
C GLU A 63 -11.47 -7.13 -6.52
N LEU A 64 -10.93 -6.50 -7.57
CA LEU A 64 -11.10 -5.06 -7.80
C LEU A 64 -12.59 -4.75 -8.03
N GLY A 65 -13.15 -3.87 -7.20
CA GLY A 65 -14.57 -3.48 -7.26
C GLY A 65 -15.53 -4.40 -6.48
N LYS A 66 -15.05 -5.52 -5.91
CA LYS A 66 -15.85 -6.39 -5.03
C LYS A 66 -15.73 -6.01 -3.55
N TYR A 67 -14.56 -5.52 -3.15
CA TYR A 67 -14.30 -5.14 -1.76
C TYR A 67 -14.28 -3.62 -1.63
N PHE A 68 -15.34 -3.07 -1.05
CA PHE A 68 -15.11 -2.02 -0.07
C PHE A 68 -14.45 -2.75 1.09
N ILE A 69 -13.17 -2.50 1.38
CA ILE A 69 -12.55 -3.10 2.56
C ILE A 69 -13.25 -2.48 3.78
N LYS A 70 -14.33 -3.12 4.23
CA LYS A 70 -14.98 -2.84 5.50
C LYS A 70 -14.07 -3.44 6.55
N PHE A 71 -13.15 -2.63 7.06
CA PHE A 71 -12.49 -2.92 8.31
C PHE A 71 -13.57 -2.78 9.39
N SER A 72 -14.04 -3.91 9.91
CA SER A 72 -14.92 -3.93 11.08
C SER A 72 -14.18 -3.28 12.25
N ASN A 73 -14.88 -2.35 12.91
CA ASN A 73 -14.38 -1.53 14.01
C ASN A 73 -13.97 -2.37 15.23
#